data_AF-A0AA88W8J2-F1
#
_entry.id   AF-A0AA88W8J2-F1
#
_cell.length_a   1.000
_cell.length_b   1.000
_cell.length_c   1.000
_cell.angle_alpha   90.00
_cell.angle_beta   90.00
_cell.angle_gamma   90.00
#
_symmetry.space_group_name_H-M   'P 1'
#
loop_
_entity.id
_entity.type
_entity.pdbx_description
1 polymer ?
#
loop_
_entity_poly.entity_id
_entity_poly.type
_entity_poly.pdbx_seq_one_letter_code
_entity_poly.pdbx_strand_id
1 'polypeptide(L)'
;MKTTSTGMKIPWVKVVVPCIAVLFLFFSNIQVCVAQDFGDGGGATGAAPPPDADTCDGIFLAYNFEGREKEYPRLKNASAQPYSFKASATVLNAGSYELKSWQIFIGFQHDEILVSADGAMVMDGDGLPLRVGNNGTHLVGYPQTDLKTAIETAGDPSQIMAKVEMKGTQFGVKKGDPMPKTIKLVNDGYKCPAPKRYRTYLFLSRETPCM
;
A
#
# COMPACT_ATOMS: atom_id res chain seq x y z
N MET A 1 2.90 86.36 -21.55
CA MET A 1 3.67 86.29 -20.29
C MET A 1 3.90 84.81 -19.99
N LYS A 2 5.16 84.37 -19.80
CA LYS A 2 5.55 82.96 -19.64
C LYS A 2 4.94 82.35 -18.38
N THR A 3 4.19 81.26 -18.50
CA THR A 3 3.79 80.44 -17.35
C THR A 3 4.77 79.28 -17.21
N THR A 4 5.60 79.34 -16.18
CA THR A 4 6.66 78.38 -15.87
C THR A 4 6.05 77.09 -15.32
N SER A 5 6.25 75.97 -16.02
CA SER A 5 5.89 74.64 -15.51
C SER A 5 6.74 74.29 -14.30
N THR A 6 6.13 74.15 -13.13
CA THR A 6 6.78 73.72 -11.89
C THR A 6 6.79 72.20 -11.85
N GLY A 7 7.93 71.61 -12.21
CA GLY A 7 8.16 70.18 -12.09
C GLY A 7 8.13 69.74 -10.63
N MET A 8 7.16 68.90 -10.29
CA MET A 8 7.04 68.26 -8.98
C MET A 8 8.17 67.26 -8.80
N LYS A 9 9.22 67.62 -8.04
CA LYS A 9 10.29 66.69 -7.65
C LYS A 9 9.78 65.82 -6.50
N ILE A 10 9.22 64.67 -6.83
CA ILE A 10 8.85 63.66 -5.82
C ILE A 10 10.16 63.07 -5.27
N PRO A 11 10.42 63.13 -3.96
CA PRO A 11 11.61 62.55 -3.36
C PRO A 11 11.48 61.02 -3.39
N TRP A 12 12.03 60.41 -4.43
CA TRP A 12 11.96 58.96 -4.69
C TRP A 12 12.35 58.09 -3.49
N VAL A 13 13.31 58.56 -2.68
CA VAL A 13 13.76 57.85 -1.47
C VAL A 13 12.64 57.69 -0.42
N LYS A 14 11.70 58.65 -0.32
CA LYS A 14 10.62 58.61 0.67
C LYS A 14 9.41 57.77 0.23
N VAL A 15 9.32 57.42 -1.05
CA VAL A 15 8.21 56.62 -1.61
C VAL A 15 8.65 55.18 -1.85
N VAL A 16 9.88 54.97 -2.32
CA VAL A 16 10.40 53.64 -2.66
C VAL A 16 10.65 52.78 -1.41
N VAL A 17 11.18 53.37 -0.33
CA VAL A 17 11.48 52.65 0.92
C VAL A 17 10.22 52.08 1.61
N PRO A 18 9.13 52.84 1.82
CA PRO A 18 7.92 52.27 2.40
C PRO A 18 7.21 51.29 1.45
N CYS A 19 7.25 51.49 0.12
CA CYS A 19 6.69 50.53 -0.84
C CYS A 19 7.44 49.18 -0.84
N ILE A 20 8.76 49.20 -0.70
CA ILE A 20 9.56 47.97 -0.54
C ILE A 20 9.23 47.28 0.79
N ALA A 21 9.08 48.03 1.89
CA ALA A 21 8.71 47.47 3.19
C ALA A 21 7.32 46.81 3.18
N VAL A 22 6.35 47.39 2.48
CA VAL A 22 5.00 46.82 2.34
C VAL A 22 5.01 45.55 1.47
N LEU A 23 5.83 45.51 0.40
CA LEU A 23 6.03 44.29 -0.39
C LEU A 23 6.67 43.17 0.45
N PHE A 24 7.68 43.46 1.28
CA PHE A 24 8.30 42.47 2.16
C PHE A 24 7.32 41.88 3.21
N LEU A 25 6.39 42.68 3.73
CA LEU A 25 5.34 42.21 4.66
C LEU A 25 4.25 41.37 3.98
N PHE A 26 3.99 41.59 2.68
CA PHE A 26 3.08 40.76 1.90
C PHE A 26 3.69 39.40 1.53
N PHE A 27 5.00 39.33 1.22
CA PHE A 27 5.68 38.07 0.90
C PHE A 27 5.92 37.18 2.12
N SER A 28 5.93 37.73 3.34
CA SER A 28 6.13 36.93 4.57
C SER A 28 4.87 36.24 5.09
N ASN A 29 3.71 36.46 4.47
CA ASN A 29 2.45 35.76 4.76
C ASN A 29 2.09 34.68 3.72
N ILE A 30 2.99 34.35 2.80
CA ILE A 30 2.85 33.15 1.98
C ILE A 30 3.18 31.95 2.89
N GLN A 31 2.17 31.45 3.61
CA GLN A 31 2.21 30.07 4.08
C GLN A 31 2.24 29.19 2.84
N VAL A 32 3.45 28.81 2.44
CA VAL A 32 3.65 27.68 1.54
C VAL A 32 3.05 26.48 2.26
N CYS A 33 1.91 26.00 1.78
CA CYS A 33 1.37 24.72 2.17
C CYS A 33 2.38 23.67 1.71
N VAL A 34 3.32 23.31 2.57
CA VAL A 34 4.15 22.13 2.37
C VAL A 34 3.19 20.95 2.52
N ALA A 35 2.84 20.31 1.41
CA ALA A 35 2.24 18.99 1.44
C ALA A 35 3.15 18.09 2.30
N GLN A 36 2.58 17.41 3.29
CA GLN A 36 3.33 16.63 4.26
C GLN A 36 4.05 15.48 3.54
N ASP A 37 5.36 15.62 3.36
CA ASP A 37 6.27 14.52 3.08
C ASP A 37 6.42 13.74 4.39
N PHE A 38 5.72 12.61 4.50
CA PHE A 38 5.79 11.74 5.68
C PHE A 38 7.12 10.98 5.69
N GLY A 39 8.17 11.67 6.10
CA GLY A 39 9.45 11.08 6.48
C GLY A 39 9.40 10.52 7.90
N ASP A 40 9.52 9.19 7.97
CA ASP A 40 9.98 8.33 9.07
C ASP A 40 10.15 8.98 10.47
N GLY A 41 9.20 8.68 11.36
CA GLY A 41 9.26 8.98 12.79
C GLY A 41 8.32 8.05 13.55
N GLY A 42 8.90 7.05 14.21
CA GLY A 42 8.21 5.91 14.82
C GLY A 42 6.99 6.27 15.69
N GLY A 43 5.86 5.68 15.33
CA GLY A 43 4.63 5.70 16.13
C GLY A 43 3.50 5.02 15.38
N ALA A 44 3.40 3.69 15.50
CA ALA A 44 2.26 2.83 15.11
C ALA A 44 1.33 3.41 14.03
N THR A 45 1.90 3.74 12.87
CA THR A 45 1.18 4.38 11.77
C THR A 45 0.64 3.28 10.88
N GLY A 46 -0.68 3.29 10.63
CA GLY A 46 -1.28 2.47 9.58
C GLY A 46 -0.47 2.69 8.30
N ALA A 47 0.05 1.59 7.73
CA ALA A 47 0.93 1.66 6.57
C ALA A 47 0.24 2.47 5.46
N ALA A 48 0.89 3.54 4.99
CA ALA A 48 0.39 4.28 3.85
C ALA A 48 0.21 3.32 2.64
N PRO A 49 -0.85 3.49 1.84
CA PRO A 49 -1.02 2.70 0.63
C PRO A 49 0.24 2.76 -0.27
N PRO A 50 0.63 1.66 -0.91
CA PRO A 50 1.73 1.69 -1.89
C PRO A 50 1.43 2.70 -3.00
N PRO A 51 2.42 3.37 -3.63
CA PRO A 51 2.19 4.39 -4.67
C PRO A 51 1.34 3.90 -5.86
N ASP A 52 1.37 2.59 -6.15
CA ASP A 52 0.53 1.98 -7.18
C ASP A 52 -0.98 1.98 -6.84
N ALA A 53 -1.34 2.24 -5.58
CA ALA A 53 -2.71 2.36 -5.10
C ALA A 53 -3.33 3.74 -5.40
N ASP A 54 -2.52 4.78 -5.57
CA ASP A 54 -3.00 6.17 -5.73
C ASP A 54 -3.84 6.39 -6.99
N THR A 55 -3.72 5.50 -7.97
CA THR A 55 -4.48 5.55 -9.23
C THR A 55 -5.62 4.55 -9.28
N CYS A 56 -5.87 3.79 -8.21
CA CYS A 56 -6.93 2.80 -8.15
C CYS A 56 -8.24 3.41 -7.64
N ASP A 57 -9.33 3.16 -8.33
CA ASP A 57 -10.71 3.57 -8.02
C ASP A 57 -11.61 2.35 -7.68
N GLY A 58 -10.99 1.25 -7.28
CA GLY A 58 -11.65 -0.02 -6.96
C GLY A 58 -10.95 -0.76 -5.83
N ILE A 59 -10.80 -2.08 -5.98
CA ILE A 59 -10.06 -2.88 -5.00
C ILE A 59 -8.61 -3.02 -5.44
N PHE A 60 -7.73 -2.61 -4.55
CA PHE A 60 -6.30 -2.78 -4.68
C PHE A 60 -5.86 -3.96 -3.84
N LEU A 61 -5.08 -4.87 -4.44
CA LEU A 61 -4.60 -6.07 -3.79
C LEU A 61 -3.11 -6.21 -4.05
N ALA A 62 -2.32 -6.33 -3.00
CA ALA A 62 -0.88 -6.44 -3.08
C ALA A 62 -0.35 -7.59 -2.22
N TYR A 63 0.78 -8.16 -2.65
CA TYR A 63 1.61 -9.10 -1.93
C TYR A 63 3.03 -8.56 -1.88
N ASN A 64 3.61 -8.52 -0.70
CA ASN A 64 4.99 -8.11 -0.47
C ASN A 64 5.75 -9.24 0.21
N PHE A 65 6.83 -9.69 -0.43
CA PHE A 65 7.79 -10.63 0.17
C PHE A 65 8.82 -9.84 0.97
N GLU A 66 8.87 -10.08 2.28
CA GLU A 66 9.73 -9.33 3.19
C GLU A 66 11.10 -9.98 3.36
N GLY A 67 11.16 -11.31 3.28
CA GLY A 67 12.43 -12.01 3.39
C GLY A 67 12.30 -13.49 3.69
N ARG A 68 13.44 -14.16 3.66
CA ARG A 68 13.56 -15.57 4.03
C ARG A 68 14.88 -15.87 4.72
N GLU A 69 14.87 -16.92 5.52
CA GLU A 69 16.06 -17.41 6.21
C GLU A 69 16.17 -18.93 6.09
N LYS A 70 17.40 -19.43 6.09
CA LYS A 70 17.65 -20.87 5.99
C LYS A 70 17.31 -21.54 7.32
N GLU A 71 16.33 -22.42 7.32
CA GLU A 71 15.81 -23.06 8.53
C GLU A 71 16.45 -24.45 8.77
N TYR A 72 16.30 -24.97 9.98
CA TYR A 72 16.66 -26.35 10.28
C TYR A 72 15.62 -27.34 9.70
N PRO A 73 16.04 -28.56 9.32
CA PRO A 73 17.42 -29.02 9.25
C PRO A 73 18.18 -28.35 8.10
N ARG A 74 19.47 -28.07 8.29
CA ARG A 74 20.33 -27.50 7.25
C ARG A 74 20.83 -28.61 6.34
N LEU A 75 20.14 -28.79 5.23
CA LEU A 75 20.44 -29.79 4.21
C LEU A 75 21.46 -29.26 3.19
N LYS A 76 22.17 -30.22 2.58
CA LYS A 76 23.02 -29.98 1.40
C LYS A 76 22.19 -29.97 0.11
N ASN A 77 21.09 -30.71 0.07
CA ASN A 77 20.15 -30.70 -1.05
C ASN A 77 19.32 -29.41 -1.01
N ALA A 78 19.65 -28.47 -1.91
CA ALA A 78 19.01 -27.17 -1.94
C ALA A 78 17.53 -27.21 -2.37
N SER A 79 17.08 -28.27 -3.05
CA SER A 79 15.66 -28.43 -3.39
C SER A 79 14.82 -28.89 -2.20
N ALA A 80 15.42 -29.63 -1.27
CA ALA A 80 14.77 -30.09 -0.04
C ALA A 80 14.95 -29.14 1.14
N GLN A 81 15.83 -28.13 1.01
CA GLN A 81 16.16 -27.22 2.10
C GLN A 81 14.94 -26.35 2.47
N PRO A 82 14.48 -26.39 3.74
CA PRO A 82 13.46 -25.46 4.21
C PRO A 82 14.03 -24.04 4.38
N TYR A 83 13.24 -23.06 3.97
CA TYR A 83 13.47 -21.66 4.31
C TYR A 83 12.23 -21.09 4.96
N SER A 84 12.38 -20.47 6.13
CA SER A 84 11.31 -19.68 6.70
C SER A 84 11.11 -18.44 5.83
N PHE A 85 9.87 -18.00 5.61
CA PHE A 85 9.57 -16.76 4.91
C PHE A 85 8.67 -15.85 5.73
N LYS A 86 8.77 -14.56 5.46
CA LYS A 86 7.84 -13.51 5.90
C LYS A 86 7.29 -12.78 4.69
N ALA A 87 5.99 -12.53 4.69
CA ALA A 87 5.32 -11.79 3.64
C ALA A 87 4.07 -11.10 4.18
N SER A 88 3.61 -10.07 3.49
CA SER A 88 2.34 -9.42 3.79
C SER A 88 1.44 -9.34 2.56
N ALA A 89 0.14 -9.54 2.74
CA ALA A 89 -0.86 -9.22 1.73
C ALA A 89 -1.69 -8.00 2.19
N THR A 90 -1.96 -7.08 1.28
CA THR A 90 -2.77 -5.89 1.56
C THR A 90 -3.99 -5.88 0.67
N VAL A 91 -5.17 -5.72 1.26
CA VAL A 91 -6.43 -5.48 0.56
C VAL A 91 -6.87 -4.07 0.91
N LEU A 92 -7.04 -3.21 -0.10
CA LEU A 92 -7.47 -1.83 0.06
C LEU A 92 -8.71 -1.58 -0.77
N ASN A 93 -9.75 -1.02 -0.14
CA ASN A 93 -10.92 -0.51 -0.82
C ASN A 93 -10.73 0.98 -1.16
N ALA A 94 -10.29 1.25 -2.39
CA ALA A 94 -10.22 2.59 -2.96
C ALA A 94 -11.49 2.94 -3.77
N GLY A 95 -12.50 2.05 -3.76
CA GLY A 95 -13.75 2.24 -4.49
C GLY A 95 -14.82 2.99 -3.71
N SER A 96 -15.95 3.21 -4.39
CA SER A 96 -17.14 3.87 -3.86
C SER A 96 -18.17 2.90 -3.23
N TYR A 97 -17.86 1.61 -3.18
CA TYR A 97 -18.72 0.57 -2.61
C TYR A 97 -17.95 -0.24 -1.58
N GLU A 98 -18.64 -0.63 -0.52
CA GLU A 98 -18.09 -1.49 0.53
C GLU A 98 -17.71 -2.87 -0.04
N LEU A 99 -16.51 -3.35 0.30
CA LEU A 99 -16.10 -4.71 0.01
C LEU A 99 -16.45 -5.62 1.18
N LYS A 100 -17.58 -6.32 1.05
CA LYS A 100 -18.08 -7.23 2.08
C LYS A 100 -17.42 -8.60 2.02
N SER A 101 -17.10 -9.15 3.17
CA SER A 101 -16.55 -10.49 3.37
C SER A 101 -15.39 -10.75 2.41
N TRP A 102 -14.40 -9.87 2.44
CA TRP A 102 -13.31 -9.90 1.47
C TRP A 102 -12.58 -11.25 1.55
N GLN A 103 -12.31 -11.81 0.38
CA GLN A 103 -11.65 -13.09 0.22
C GLN A 103 -10.61 -12.98 -0.89
N ILE A 104 -9.39 -13.41 -0.57
CA ILE A 104 -8.29 -13.44 -1.53
C ILE A 104 -7.77 -14.85 -1.69
N PHE A 105 -7.24 -15.15 -2.87
CA PHE A 105 -6.51 -16.37 -3.16
C PHE A 105 -5.04 -16.05 -3.41
N ILE A 106 -4.14 -16.77 -2.74
CA ILE A 106 -2.69 -16.70 -2.97
C ILE A 106 -2.23 -18.02 -3.57
N GLY A 107 -1.74 -17.97 -4.80
CA GLY A 107 -1.22 -19.14 -5.52
C GLY A 107 0.24 -19.41 -5.17
N PHE A 108 0.50 -20.07 -4.05
CA PHE A 108 1.82 -20.59 -3.66
C PHE A 108 2.39 -21.59 -4.69
N GLN A 109 3.72 -21.74 -4.78
CA GLN A 109 4.38 -22.51 -5.87
C GLN A 109 5.74 -23.18 -5.51
N HIS A 110 6.08 -23.23 -4.23
CA HIS A 110 7.33 -23.70 -3.67
C HIS A 110 7.10 -24.68 -2.51
N ASP A 111 6.04 -25.49 -2.64
CA ASP A 111 5.59 -26.49 -1.67
C ASP A 111 5.43 -25.92 -0.24
N GLU A 112 4.87 -24.72 -0.15
CA GLU A 112 4.85 -23.92 1.06
C GLU A 112 3.95 -24.50 2.16
N ILE A 113 4.36 -24.22 3.39
CA ILE A 113 3.62 -24.46 4.63
C ILE A 113 3.36 -23.10 5.25
N LEU A 114 2.10 -22.72 5.40
CA LEU A 114 1.72 -21.52 6.12
C LEU A 114 1.67 -21.83 7.62
N VAL A 115 2.30 -20.99 8.44
CA VAL A 115 2.40 -21.17 9.90
C VAL A 115 1.60 -20.11 10.64
N SER A 116 1.57 -18.87 10.14
CA SER A 116 0.72 -17.79 10.63
C SER A 116 0.13 -16.97 9.48
N ALA A 117 -1.03 -16.37 9.72
CA ALA A 117 -1.71 -15.43 8.80
C ALA A 117 -2.47 -14.39 9.63
N ASP A 118 -1.74 -13.52 10.33
CA ASP A 118 -2.32 -12.52 11.23
C ASP A 118 -3.11 -11.50 10.42
N GLY A 119 -4.37 -11.22 10.79
CA GLY A 119 -5.28 -10.36 10.01
C GLY A 119 -6.19 -11.10 9.02
N ALA A 120 -6.11 -12.44 8.98
CA ALA A 120 -7.01 -13.28 8.20
C ALA A 120 -7.24 -14.65 8.86
N MET A 121 -8.23 -15.38 8.34
CA MET A 121 -8.39 -16.82 8.57
C MET A 121 -8.18 -17.58 7.27
N VAL A 122 -7.67 -18.80 7.38
CA VAL A 122 -7.47 -19.70 6.25
C VAL A 122 -8.71 -20.58 6.06
N MET A 123 -9.26 -20.63 4.86
CA MET A 123 -10.49 -21.40 4.58
C MET A 123 -10.24 -22.87 4.24
N ASP A 124 -9.06 -23.21 3.73
CA ASP A 124 -8.80 -24.51 3.09
C ASP A 124 -8.22 -25.57 4.05
N GLY A 125 -8.55 -25.54 5.34
CA GLY A 125 -8.06 -26.56 6.27
C GLY A 125 -8.52 -26.44 7.72
N ASP A 126 -8.03 -27.36 8.55
CA ASP A 126 -8.39 -27.50 9.98
C ASP A 126 -7.60 -26.54 10.90
N GLY A 127 -6.89 -25.57 10.34
CA GLY A 127 -6.07 -24.58 11.05
C GLY A 127 -4.61 -24.54 10.61
N LEU A 128 -3.84 -23.66 11.26
CA LEU A 128 -2.40 -23.48 11.03
C LEU A 128 -1.58 -24.30 12.04
N PRO A 129 -0.45 -24.90 11.63
CA PRO A 129 0.18 -24.80 10.32
C PRO A 129 -0.50 -25.63 9.22
N LEU A 130 -0.61 -25.07 8.00
CA LEU A 130 -1.29 -25.68 6.85
C LEU A 130 -0.34 -25.87 5.66
N ARG A 131 -0.36 -27.05 5.04
CA ARG A 131 0.30 -27.29 3.75
C ARG A 131 -0.53 -26.71 2.62
N VAL A 132 -0.10 -25.57 2.09
CA VAL A 132 -0.78 -24.90 0.97
C VAL A 132 -0.24 -25.38 -0.38
N GLY A 133 1.04 -25.75 -0.41
CA GLY A 133 1.68 -26.33 -1.58
C GLY A 133 1.46 -25.53 -2.87
N ASN A 134 1.42 -26.23 -4.00
CA ASN A 134 1.22 -25.60 -5.32
C ASN A 134 -0.25 -25.28 -5.64
N ASN A 135 -1.17 -25.64 -4.74
CA ASN A 135 -2.60 -25.39 -4.89
C ASN A 135 -2.98 -24.00 -4.37
N GLY A 136 -2.11 -23.36 -3.60
CA GLY A 136 -2.38 -22.06 -2.98
C GLY A 136 -3.35 -22.16 -1.81
N THR A 137 -3.87 -21.01 -1.39
CA THR A 137 -4.86 -20.97 -0.31
C THR A 137 -5.76 -19.73 -0.38
N HIS A 138 -6.95 -19.84 0.18
CA HIS A 138 -7.89 -18.77 0.40
C HIS A 138 -7.76 -18.19 1.80
N LEU A 139 -7.65 -16.87 1.85
CA LEU A 139 -7.65 -16.08 3.07
C LEU A 139 -8.89 -15.20 3.09
N VAL A 140 -9.57 -15.17 4.23
CA VAL A 140 -10.73 -14.32 4.50
C VAL A 140 -10.43 -13.39 5.66
N GLY A 141 -11.05 -12.21 5.66
CA GLY A 141 -10.77 -11.21 6.68
C GLY A 141 -11.15 -11.62 8.10
N TYR A 142 -10.24 -11.39 9.04
CA TYR A 142 -10.49 -11.54 10.48
C TYR A 142 -9.53 -10.66 11.31
N PRO A 143 -10.01 -9.88 12.30
CA PRO A 143 -11.40 -9.72 12.72
C PRO A 143 -12.22 -8.80 11.79
N GLN A 144 -11.56 -8.12 10.84
CA GLN A 144 -12.19 -7.22 9.89
C GLN A 144 -12.58 -7.98 8.62
N THR A 145 -13.84 -8.40 8.54
CA THR A 145 -14.40 -9.13 7.39
C THR A 145 -14.77 -8.20 6.23
N ASP A 146 -15.13 -6.95 6.52
CA ASP A 146 -15.62 -5.97 5.55
C ASP A 146 -14.68 -4.76 5.49
N LEU A 147 -14.49 -4.20 4.30
CA LEU A 147 -13.75 -2.95 4.10
C LEU A 147 -14.72 -1.86 3.64
N LYS A 148 -14.84 -0.81 4.45
CA LYS A 148 -15.67 0.35 4.16
C LYS A 148 -15.07 1.19 3.03
N THR A 149 -15.81 2.20 2.60
CA THR A 149 -15.35 3.15 1.59
C THR A 149 -14.62 4.31 2.25
N ALA A 150 -13.66 4.92 1.54
CA ALA A 150 -13.01 6.15 1.99
C ALA A 150 -14.00 7.32 2.13
N ILE A 151 -15.14 7.27 1.43
CA ILE A 151 -16.21 8.28 1.48
C ILE A 151 -16.87 8.30 2.86
N GLU A 152 -17.24 7.14 3.39
CA GLU A 152 -17.94 7.03 4.68
C GLU A 152 -17.01 7.16 5.89
N THR A 153 -15.72 6.87 5.70
CA THR A 153 -14.74 6.82 6.79
C THR A 153 -13.80 8.02 6.82
N ALA A 154 -14.02 9.02 5.97
CA ALA A 154 -13.11 10.15 5.77
C ALA A 154 -11.67 9.70 5.44
N GLY A 155 -11.52 8.59 4.73
CA GLY A 155 -10.23 8.03 4.34
C GLY A 155 -9.45 7.31 5.45
N ASP A 156 -10.09 6.92 6.56
CA ASP A 156 -9.43 6.19 7.65
C ASP A 156 -8.89 4.82 7.18
N PRO A 157 -7.55 4.64 7.10
CA PRO A 157 -6.93 3.40 6.61
C PRO A 157 -7.32 2.17 7.40
N SER A 158 -7.62 2.32 8.69
CA SER A 158 -8.00 1.18 9.54
C SER A 158 -9.33 0.55 9.14
N GLN A 159 -10.20 1.31 8.47
CA GLN A 159 -11.54 0.86 8.07
C GLN A 159 -11.65 0.49 6.59
N ILE A 160 -10.71 0.95 5.76
CA ILE A 160 -10.72 0.74 4.30
C ILE A 160 -9.65 -0.24 3.82
N MET A 161 -8.71 -0.62 4.70
CA MET A 161 -7.60 -1.50 4.38
C MET A 161 -7.50 -2.65 5.38
N ALA A 162 -7.19 -3.85 4.89
CA ALA A 162 -6.74 -4.97 5.69
C ALA A 162 -5.30 -5.35 5.29
N LYS A 163 -4.48 -5.65 6.29
CA LYS A 163 -3.13 -6.19 6.12
C LYS A 163 -3.09 -7.57 6.75
N VAL A 164 -2.61 -8.54 5.99
CA VAL A 164 -2.38 -9.91 6.45
C VAL A 164 -0.89 -10.16 6.54
N GLU A 165 -0.39 -10.49 7.73
CA GLU A 165 1.02 -10.83 7.95
C GLU A 165 1.18 -12.35 8.00
N MET A 166 1.99 -12.86 7.08
CA MET A 166 2.17 -14.29 6.88
C MET A 166 3.58 -14.72 7.26
N LYS A 167 3.67 -15.84 7.98
CA LYS A 167 4.91 -16.57 8.17
C LYS A 167 4.71 -18.00 7.76
N GLY A 168 5.75 -18.59 7.18
CA GLY A 168 5.70 -19.98 6.76
C GLY A 168 7.05 -20.54 6.41
N THR A 169 7.05 -21.75 5.87
CA THR A 169 8.23 -22.44 5.35
C THR A 169 8.01 -22.75 3.88
N GLN A 170 9.05 -22.61 3.07
CA GLN A 170 9.04 -22.96 1.65
C GLN A 170 10.24 -23.85 1.30
N PHE A 171 10.15 -24.53 0.17
CA PHE A 171 11.17 -25.47 -0.31
C PHE A 171 11.59 -25.13 -1.74
N GLY A 172 12.63 -25.79 -2.27
CA GLY A 172 12.93 -25.72 -3.70
C GLY A 172 13.65 -24.46 -4.21
N VAL A 173 13.74 -23.37 -3.43
CA VAL A 173 14.20 -22.06 -3.98
C VAL A 173 15.69 -21.81 -3.77
N LYS A 174 16.51 -22.23 -4.76
CA LYS A 174 17.98 -22.10 -4.73
C LYS A 174 18.48 -20.64 -4.71
N LYS A 175 17.89 -19.76 -5.51
CA LYS A 175 18.25 -18.32 -5.64
C LYS A 175 17.01 -17.51 -6.00
N GLY A 176 16.97 -16.24 -5.57
CA GLY A 176 15.88 -15.31 -5.86
C GLY A 176 14.78 -15.28 -4.81
N ASP A 177 13.90 -14.30 -4.95
CA ASP A 177 12.81 -14.02 -4.02
C ASP A 177 11.58 -14.85 -4.41
N PRO A 178 11.11 -15.75 -3.53
CA PRO A 178 10.04 -16.71 -3.75
C PRO A 178 8.69 -15.98 -3.72
N MET A 179 8.32 -15.44 -4.87
CA MET A 179 7.06 -14.74 -5.04
C MET A 179 5.96 -15.71 -5.46
N PRO A 180 4.73 -15.66 -4.91
CA PRO A 180 3.62 -16.53 -5.30
C PRO A 180 3.35 -16.43 -6.81
N LYS A 181 2.78 -17.47 -7.40
CA LYS A 181 2.44 -17.51 -8.83
C LYS A 181 1.39 -16.45 -9.20
N THR A 182 0.41 -16.22 -8.33
CA THR A 182 -0.68 -15.26 -8.57
C THR A 182 -1.30 -14.83 -7.24
N ILE A 183 -1.98 -13.67 -7.26
CA ILE A 183 -2.92 -13.25 -6.23
C ILE A 183 -4.23 -12.88 -6.91
N LYS A 184 -5.37 -13.15 -6.28
CA LYS A 184 -6.70 -12.84 -6.82
C LYS A 184 -7.65 -12.39 -5.73
N LEU A 185 -8.52 -11.46 -6.05
CA LEU A 185 -9.75 -11.21 -5.30
C LEU A 185 -10.79 -12.23 -5.75
N VAL A 186 -11.45 -12.90 -4.81
CA VAL A 186 -12.39 -14.00 -5.07
C VAL A 186 -13.85 -13.57 -4.90
N ASN A 187 -14.09 -12.37 -4.37
CA ASN A 187 -15.42 -11.82 -4.19
C ASN A 187 -16.21 -11.72 -5.51
N ASP A 188 -17.47 -12.14 -5.47
CA ASP A 188 -18.39 -12.07 -6.60
C ASP A 188 -18.59 -10.62 -7.08
N GLY A 189 -18.79 -10.45 -8.39
CA GLY A 189 -18.89 -9.12 -9.02
C GLY A 189 -17.53 -8.43 -9.25
N TYR A 190 -16.43 -9.05 -8.81
CA TYR A 190 -15.08 -8.56 -9.03
C TYR A 190 -14.29 -9.26 -10.14
N LYS A 191 -14.00 -8.54 -11.24
CA LYS A 191 -13.09 -8.96 -12.33
C LYS A 191 -11.79 -8.17 -12.31
N CYS A 192 -10.81 -8.67 -11.57
CA CYS A 192 -9.49 -8.07 -11.52
C CYS A 192 -8.64 -8.46 -12.75
N PRO A 193 -7.80 -7.55 -13.27
CA PRO A 193 -6.83 -7.91 -14.29
C PRO A 193 -5.77 -8.87 -13.74
N ALA A 194 -4.94 -9.41 -14.64
CA ALA A 194 -3.79 -10.19 -14.22
C ALA A 194 -2.83 -9.35 -13.35
N PRO A 195 -2.26 -9.91 -12.28
CA PRO A 195 -1.39 -9.16 -11.40
C PRO A 195 -0.07 -8.78 -12.08
N LYS A 196 0.40 -7.57 -11.80
CA LYS A 196 1.72 -7.07 -12.18
C LYS A 196 2.75 -7.58 -11.18
N ARG A 197 3.87 -8.12 -11.69
CA ARG A 197 4.91 -8.76 -10.88
C ARG A 197 6.20 -7.97 -10.92
N TYR A 198 6.75 -7.73 -9.74
CA TYR A 198 8.08 -7.19 -9.48
C TYR A 198 8.88 -8.22 -8.69
N ARG A 199 10.12 -7.88 -8.32
CA ARG A 199 11.06 -8.80 -7.68
C ARG A 199 10.53 -9.37 -6.35
N THR A 200 10.06 -8.51 -5.45
CA THR A 200 9.57 -8.85 -4.12
C THR A 200 8.12 -8.42 -3.91
N TYR A 201 7.46 -7.99 -4.98
CA TYR A 201 6.16 -7.33 -4.89
C TYR A 201 5.28 -7.76 -6.05
N LEU A 202 4.00 -8.01 -5.79
CA LEU A 202 3.02 -8.38 -6.79
C LEU A 202 1.70 -7.72 -6.45
N PHE A 203 1.09 -7.03 -7.39
CA PHE A 203 -0.16 -6.31 -7.14
C PHE A 203 -1.14 -6.42 -8.30
N LEU A 204 -2.40 -6.16 -8.00
CA LEU A 204 -3.44 -5.88 -8.96
C LEU A 204 -4.28 -4.72 -8.46
N SER A 205 -4.72 -3.90 -9.39
CA SER A 205 -5.70 -2.85 -9.18
C SER A 205 -6.84 -3.10 -10.14
N ARG A 206 -8.07 -2.92 -9.68
CA ARG A 206 -9.24 -2.96 -10.55
C ARG A 206 -9.77 -1.55 -10.77
N GLU A 207 -10.16 -1.25 -12.00
CA GLU A 207 -10.69 0.06 -12.40
C GLU A 207 -12.20 0.28 -12.15
N THR A 208 -12.95 -0.66 -11.54
CA THR A 208 -14.35 -0.50 -11.03
C THR A 208 -15.05 -1.85 -10.80
N PRO A 209 -16.14 -1.95 -10.00
CA PRO A 209 -17.05 -3.10 -9.92
C PRO A 209 -17.62 -3.49 -11.31
N CYS A 210 -17.87 -4.79 -11.57
CA CYS A 210 -18.68 -5.15 -12.74
C CYS A 210 -20.13 -4.88 -12.34
N MET A 211 -20.68 -3.74 -12.74
CA MET A 211 -22.13 -3.56 -12.76
C MET A 211 -22.77 -4.48 -13.81
#